data_AF-A0A7L2SP16-F1
#
_entry.id   AF-A0A7L2SP16-F1
#
_cell.length_a   1.000
_cell.length_b   1.000
_cell.length_c   1.000
_cell.angle_alpha   90.00
_cell.angle_beta   90.00
_cell.angle_gamma   90.00
#
_symmetry.space_group_name_H-M   'P 1'
#
loop_
_entity.id
_entity.type
_entity.pdbx_description
1 polymer ?
#
loop_
_entity_poly.entity_id
_entity_poly.type
_entity_poly.pdbx_seq_one_letter_code
_entity_poly.pdbx_strand_id
1 'polypeptide(L)'
;SGASAPSAALSWLLTADKLQYTPVLTQTPPLEGLITTSTFVVDQPRCVFGGYDNADIWLVVALDKASFTFNNTAGPGTPETAFQGFPDPVLAYMTLNATLANYPCPKPAGDITVLRVGSETSCAQDKARPTCNGPLPGPGPYR
;
A
#
# COMPACT_ATOMS: atom_id res chain seq x y z
N SER A 1 16.10 50.82 8.87
CA SER A 1 16.32 50.09 7.61
C SER A 1 16.14 48.59 7.89
N GLY A 2 15.15 47.95 7.27
CA GLY A 2 14.81 46.50 7.25
C GLY A 2 14.24 45.97 8.58
N ALA A 3 12.98 45.55 8.76
CA ALA A 3 12.14 44.53 8.08
C ALA A 3 12.86 43.17 7.97
N SER A 4 12.34 41.99 8.34
CA SER A 4 11.00 41.49 8.72
C SER A 4 11.15 40.19 9.54
N ALA A 5 10.12 39.81 10.30
CA ALA A 5 10.01 38.53 11.01
C ALA A 5 9.45 37.40 10.10
N PRO A 6 9.06 36.24 10.65
CA PRO A 6 9.63 34.89 10.48
C PRO A 6 8.88 34.01 9.43
N SER A 7 9.46 32.89 8.97
CA SER A 7 8.77 31.77 8.27
C SER A 7 9.81 30.76 7.75
N ALA A 8 9.61 29.44 7.69
CA ALA A 8 8.56 28.53 8.11
C ALA A 8 9.22 27.13 8.22
N ALA A 9 8.57 26.22 8.94
CA ALA A 9 9.04 24.87 9.24
C ALA A 9 9.51 24.07 8.01
N LEU A 10 10.75 23.54 8.06
CA LEU A 10 11.05 22.26 7.41
C LEU A 10 10.70 21.15 8.41
N SER A 11 9.42 21.00 8.73
CA SER A 11 8.93 19.70 9.19
C SER A 11 8.45 19.00 7.93
N TRP A 12 9.38 18.34 7.24
CA TRP A 12 8.91 17.36 6.29
C TRP A 12 8.17 16.29 7.11
N LEU A 13 6.86 16.18 6.94
CA LEU A 13 6.09 15.02 7.36
C LEU A 13 6.54 13.84 6.49
N LEU A 14 7.75 13.30 6.71
CA LEU A 14 8.32 12.24 5.84
C LEU A 14 8.13 10.84 6.38
N THR A 15 7.58 10.68 7.57
CA THR A 15 7.38 9.34 8.11
C THR A 15 5.94 8.94 7.85
N ALA A 16 5.75 8.03 6.90
CA ALA A 16 4.51 7.27 6.84
C ALA A 16 4.44 6.44 8.13
N ASP A 17 3.43 6.68 8.95
CA ASP A 17 3.26 5.90 10.16
C ASP A 17 2.89 4.45 9.80
N LYS A 18 3.60 3.49 10.41
CA LYS A 18 3.38 2.08 10.14
C LYS A 18 2.32 1.56 11.11
N LEU A 19 1.11 1.39 10.59
CA LEU A 19 0.02 0.75 11.33
C LEU A 19 0.42 -0.68 11.75
N GLN A 20 0.16 -1.03 13.01
CA GLN A 20 0.34 -2.39 13.54
C GLN A 20 -0.80 -3.31 13.08
N TYR A 21 -0.97 -3.42 11.77
CA TYR A 21 -1.95 -4.27 11.11
C TYR A 21 -1.29 -4.96 9.92
N THR A 22 -1.49 -6.27 9.81
CA THR A 22 -1.04 -7.05 8.66
C THR A 22 -2.26 -7.55 7.90
N PRO A 23 -2.45 -7.13 6.62
CA PRO A 23 -3.50 -7.68 5.79
C PRO A 23 -3.40 -9.20 5.69
N VAL A 24 -4.54 -9.87 5.75
CA VAL A 24 -4.64 -11.33 5.65
C VAL A 24 -5.38 -11.70 4.38
N LEU A 25 -5.04 -12.87 3.83
CA LEU A 25 -5.78 -13.44 2.72
C LEU A 25 -7.26 -13.56 3.08
N THR A 26 -8.13 -13.20 2.15
CA THR A 26 -9.57 -13.28 2.37
C THR A 26 -10.02 -14.72 2.58
N GLN A 27 -10.70 -14.97 3.70
CA GLN A 27 -11.24 -16.28 4.05
C GLN A 27 -12.77 -16.34 3.92
N THR A 28 -13.47 -15.20 3.95
CA THR A 28 -14.94 -15.17 3.95
C THR A 28 -15.49 -13.99 3.14
N PRO A 29 -16.30 -14.26 2.09
CA PRO A 29 -16.63 -15.59 1.57
C PRO A 29 -15.40 -16.30 0.97
N PRO A 30 -15.41 -17.64 0.83
CA PRO A 30 -14.39 -18.35 0.07
C PRO A 30 -14.34 -17.81 -1.36
N LEU A 31 -13.14 -17.42 -1.82
CA LEU A 31 -12.94 -16.88 -3.16
C LEU A 31 -12.12 -17.87 -4.00
N GLU A 32 -12.62 -18.16 -5.20
CA GLU A 32 -11.79 -18.76 -6.24
C GLU A 32 -10.72 -17.75 -6.69
N GLY A 33 -9.53 -18.24 -7.05
CA GLY A 33 -8.43 -17.37 -7.47
C GLY A 33 -7.96 -16.42 -6.37
N LEU A 34 -8.01 -16.87 -5.10
CA LEU A 34 -7.48 -16.17 -3.92
C LEU A 34 -5.99 -15.86 -4.06
N ILE A 35 -5.22 -16.80 -4.62
CA ILE A 35 -3.84 -16.64 -5.05
C ILE A 35 -3.73 -17.17 -6.46
N THR A 36 -3.07 -16.43 -7.34
CA THR A 36 -2.65 -16.87 -8.67
C THR A 36 -1.14 -16.70 -8.82
N THR A 37 -0.61 -16.93 -10.02
CA THR A 37 0.79 -16.65 -10.33
C THR A 37 1.17 -15.18 -10.12
N SER A 38 0.25 -14.24 -10.30
CA SER A 38 0.57 -12.80 -10.33
C SER A 38 -0.34 -11.93 -9.47
N THR A 39 -1.26 -12.52 -8.73
CA THR A 39 -2.21 -11.78 -7.89
C THR A 39 -2.51 -12.52 -6.61
N PHE A 40 -2.90 -11.78 -5.58
CA PHE A 40 -3.56 -12.34 -4.40
C PHE A 40 -4.67 -11.40 -3.92
N VAL A 41 -5.57 -11.93 -3.09
CA VAL A 41 -6.70 -11.19 -2.54
C VAL A 41 -6.62 -11.15 -1.02
N VAL A 42 -6.65 -9.95 -0.45
CA VAL A 42 -6.69 -9.71 1.00
C VAL A 42 -7.95 -8.99 1.41
N ASP A 43 -8.30 -9.08 2.69
CA ASP A 43 -9.41 -8.30 3.24
C ASP A 43 -9.10 -6.80 3.19
N GLN A 44 -10.11 -5.99 2.93
CA GLN A 44 -9.98 -4.54 3.10
C GLN A 44 -9.72 -4.22 4.57
N PRO A 45 -8.67 -3.43 4.88
CA PRO A 45 -8.40 -3.00 6.26
C PRO A 45 -9.54 -2.09 6.72
N ARG A 46 -10.44 -2.60 7.57
CA ARG A 46 -11.57 -1.85 8.12
C ARG A 46 -11.49 -1.87 9.63
N CYS A 47 -11.93 -0.80 10.27
CA CYS A 47 -11.94 -0.67 11.74
C CYS A 47 -10.55 -0.73 12.41
N VAL A 48 -9.47 -0.53 11.65
CA VAL A 48 -8.08 -0.57 12.14
C VAL A 48 -7.38 0.79 12.09
N PHE A 49 -8.02 1.81 11.53
CA PHE A 49 -7.47 3.16 11.34
C PHE A 49 -7.84 4.15 12.44
N GLY A 50 -8.06 3.67 13.67
CA GLY A 50 -8.38 4.57 14.79
C GLY A 50 -7.28 5.60 15.01
N GLY A 51 -7.62 6.90 14.98
CA GLY A 51 -6.66 8.00 15.15
C GLY A 51 -5.94 8.46 13.87
N TYR A 52 -6.27 7.90 12.72
CA TYR A 52 -5.70 8.27 11.40
C TYR A 52 -6.70 9.08 10.56
N ASP A 53 -7.50 9.94 11.20
CA ASP A 53 -8.54 10.71 10.53
C ASP A 53 -7.95 11.54 9.37
N ASN A 54 -8.47 11.36 8.15
CA ASN A 54 -8.01 11.98 6.91
C ASN A 54 -6.63 11.55 6.38
N ALA A 55 -6.08 10.41 6.84
CA ALA A 55 -4.85 9.87 6.27
C ALA A 55 -5.05 9.29 4.86
N ASP A 56 -4.04 9.48 4.00
CA ASP A 56 -3.86 8.67 2.81
C ASP A 56 -3.32 7.30 3.24
N ILE A 57 -4.00 6.25 2.81
CA ILE A 57 -3.68 4.86 3.11
C ILE A 57 -3.04 4.24 1.89
N TRP A 58 -1.90 3.58 2.12
CA TRP A 58 -1.16 2.85 1.10
C TRP A 58 -0.94 1.42 1.55
N LEU A 59 -1.12 0.47 0.64
CA LEU A 59 -0.71 -0.91 0.86
C LEU A 59 0.77 -1.05 0.51
N VAL A 60 1.57 -1.49 1.46
CA VAL A 60 2.94 -1.96 1.20
C VAL A 60 2.87 -3.43 0.84
N VAL A 61 3.44 -3.79 -0.30
CA VAL A 61 3.63 -5.18 -0.70
C VAL A 61 5.12 -5.45 -0.68
N ALA A 62 5.57 -6.31 0.23
CA ALA A 62 6.97 -6.66 0.38
C ALA A 62 7.21 -8.15 0.13
N LEU A 63 8.40 -8.51 -0.34
CA LEU A 63 8.87 -9.88 -0.15
C LEU A 63 8.97 -10.18 1.34
N ASP A 64 8.63 -11.40 1.76
CA ASP A 64 8.66 -11.79 3.17
C ASP A 64 9.99 -11.43 3.87
N LYS A 65 11.12 -11.69 3.18
CA LYS A 65 12.48 -11.37 3.62
C LYS A 65 12.77 -9.87 3.86
N ALA A 66 11.95 -8.98 3.31
CA ALA A 66 12.16 -7.53 3.35
C ALA A 66 11.09 -6.78 4.18
N SER A 67 10.04 -7.47 4.63
CA SER A 67 8.92 -6.88 5.38
C SER A 67 9.35 -6.20 6.70
N PHE A 68 10.40 -6.71 7.35
CA PHE A 68 10.95 -6.18 8.60
C PHE A 68 11.96 -5.05 8.38
N THR A 69 12.52 -4.94 7.19
CA THR A 69 13.56 -3.95 6.84
C THR A 69 13.01 -2.82 5.97
N PHE A 70 11.70 -2.79 5.74
CA PHE A 70 11.06 -1.76 4.93
C PHE A 70 11.28 -0.37 5.54
N ASN A 71 11.83 0.53 4.74
CA ASN A 71 12.05 1.91 5.15
C ASN A 71 10.77 2.74 4.94
N ASN A 72 10.07 3.06 6.03
CA ASN A 72 8.86 3.88 6.01
C ASN A 72 9.11 5.40 5.96
N THR A 73 10.37 5.83 5.81
CA THR A 73 10.68 7.24 5.47
C THR A 73 10.56 7.53 3.98
N ALA A 74 10.48 6.50 3.14
CA ALA A 74 10.26 6.67 1.71
C ALA A 74 8.76 6.84 1.44
N GLY A 75 8.40 7.92 0.75
CA GLY A 75 7.02 8.18 0.37
C GLY A 75 6.56 7.33 -0.82
N PRO A 76 5.24 7.20 -1.06
CA PRO A 76 4.70 6.44 -2.19
C PRO A 76 5.22 6.95 -3.54
N GLY A 77 5.60 6.03 -4.41
CA GLY A 77 6.01 6.34 -5.79
C GLY A 77 7.44 6.88 -5.93
N THR A 78 8.19 6.95 -4.84
CA THR A 78 9.65 7.16 -4.85
C THR A 78 10.37 5.96 -5.48
N PRO A 79 11.62 6.11 -5.94
CA PRO A 79 12.40 4.99 -6.46
C PRO A 79 12.44 3.76 -5.52
N GLU A 80 12.44 3.97 -4.21
CA GLU A 80 12.48 2.94 -3.17
C GLU A 80 11.14 2.23 -2.92
N THR A 81 10.04 2.74 -3.47
CA THR A 81 8.69 2.21 -3.29
C THR A 81 7.91 2.05 -4.60
N ALA A 82 8.57 2.25 -5.74
CA ALA A 82 7.97 2.15 -7.06
C ALA A 82 7.86 0.68 -7.53
N PHE A 83 6.72 0.32 -8.12
CA PHE A 83 6.46 -1.02 -8.64
C PHE A 83 7.49 -1.46 -9.68
N GLN A 84 7.95 -0.57 -10.56
CA GLN A 84 8.83 -0.95 -11.68
C GLN A 84 10.24 -1.39 -11.23
N GLY A 85 10.62 -1.12 -9.99
CA GLY A 85 11.85 -1.64 -9.38
C GLY A 85 11.64 -2.93 -8.58
N PHE A 86 10.40 -3.41 -8.44
CA PHE A 86 10.07 -4.62 -7.70
C PHE A 86 10.16 -5.86 -8.60
N PRO A 87 10.78 -6.98 -8.16
CA PRO A 87 11.38 -7.22 -6.85
C PRO A 87 12.92 -7.00 -6.79
N ASP A 88 13.53 -6.40 -7.82
CA ASP A 88 14.98 -6.17 -7.92
C ASP A 88 15.24 -4.87 -8.70
N PRO A 89 15.91 -3.86 -8.12
CA PRO A 89 16.60 -3.86 -6.82
C PRO A 89 15.71 -3.60 -5.60
N VAL A 90 14.42 -3.34 -5.78
CA VAL A 90 13.52 -2.91 -4.71
C VAL A 90 12.72 -4.10 -4.19
N LEU A 91 12.72 -4.33 -2.87
CA LEU A 91 12.10 -5.51 -2.27
C LEU A 91 10.67 -5.26 -1.73
N ALA A 92 10.16 -4.04 -1.87
CA ALA A 92 8.81 -3.65 -1.49
C ALA A 92 8.31 -2.44 -2.31
N TYR A 93 7.00 -2.36 -2.56
CA TYR A 93 6.42 -1.20 -3.23
C TYR A 93 5.13 -0.75 -2.55
N MET A 94 4.72 0.50 -2.79
CA MET A 94 3.48 1.07 -2.27
C MET A 94 2.43 1.16 -3.39
N THR A 95 1.22 0.71 -3.11
CA THR A 95 0.12 0.71 -4.08
C THR A 95 -1.25 0.88 -3.40
N LEU A 96 -2.32 0.87 -4.19
CA LEU A 96 -3.71 0.94 -3.75
C LEU A 96 -3.97 2.14 -2.83
N ASN A 97 -3.64 3.35 -3.29
CA ASN A 97 -3.97 4.59 -2.57
C ASN A 97 -5.48 4.64 -2.29
N ALA A 98 -5.83 4.85 -1.03
CA ALA A 98 -7.20 5.02 -0.59
C ALA A 98 -7.26 6.00 0.58
N THR A 99 -8.46 6.49 0.86
CA THR A 99 -8.74 7.26 2.08
C THR A 99 -9.58 6.42 3.04
N LEU A 100 -9.70 6.85 4.30
CA LEU A 100 -10.57 6.17 5.27
C LEU A 100 -12.03 6.08 4.79
N ALA A 101 -12.49 7.05 3.99
CA ALA A 101 -13.84 7.05 3.42
C ALA A 101 -14.09 5.86 2.47
N ASN A 102 -13.03 5.27 1.90
CA ASN A 102 -13.14 4.06 1.07
C ASN A 102 -13.32 2.77 1.91
N TYR A 103 -13.05 2.84 3.22
CA TYR A 103 -13.11 1.70 4.15
C TYR A 103 -14.04 1.96 5.35
N PRO A 104 -15.34 2.26 5.12
CA PRO A 104 -16.28 2.49 6.23
C PRO A 104 -16.32 1.31 7.21
N CYS A 105 -16.47 1.64 8.50
CA CYS A 105 -16.59 0.67 9.58
C CYS A 105 -17.99 0.79 10.23
N PRO A 106 -18.75 -0.31 10.43
CA PRO A 106 -18.39 -1.70 10.12
C PRO A 106 -18.47 -2.02 8.62
N LYS A 107 -17.95 -3.20 8.24
CA LYS A 107 -18.16 -3.75 6.89
C LYS A 107 -19.66 -3.83 6.59
N PRO A 108 -20.14 -3.35 5.43
CA PRO A 108 -21.54 -3.54 5.02
C PRO A 108 -21.91 -5.03 4.99
N ALA A 109 -23.11 -5.36 5.48
CA ALA A 109 -23.59 -6.73 5.47
C ALA A 109 -23.87 -7.20 4.04
N GLY A 110 -23.41 -8.40 3.69
CA GLY A 110 -23.61 -8.99 2.35
C GLY A 110 -22.55 -8.63 1.32
N ASP A 111 -21.71 -7.61 1.56
CA ASP A 111 -20.70 -7.18 0.61
C ASP A 111 -19.39 -7.99 0.71
N ILE A 112 -18.79 -8.27 -0.45
CA ILE A 112 -17.44 -8.79 -0.58
C ILE A 112 -16.47 -7.61 -0.65
N THR A 113 -15.84 -7.27 0.49
CA THR A 113 -14.93 -6.12 0.60
C THR A 113 -13.49 -6.58 0.64
N VAL A 114 -12.86 -6.66 -0.53
CA VAL A 114 -11.48 -7.17 -0.68
C VAL A 114 -10.59 -6.22 -1.45
N LEU A 115 -9.28 -6.41 -1.32
CA LEU A 115 -8.25 -5.77 -2.14
C LEU A 115 -7.57 -6.86 -2.98
N ARG A 116 -7.62 -6.72 -4.29
CA ARG A 116 -6.89 -7.60 -5.21
C ARG A 116 -5.56 -6.94 -5.59
N VAL A 117 -4.47 -7.50 -5.07
CA VAL A 117 -3.12 -7.07 -5.38
C VAL A 117 -2.67 -7.67 -6.71
N GLY A 118 -2.04 -6.86 -7.54
CA GLY A 118 -1.47 -7.25 -8.83
C GLY A 118 -2.41 -7.17 -10.04
N SER A 119 -3.51 -6.43 -9.91
CA SER A 119 -4.58 -6.43 -10.93
C SER A 119 -4.33 -5.50 -12.13
N GLU A 120 -3.40 -4.55 -12.03
CA GLU A 120 -3.20 -3.52 -13.05
C GLU A 120 -2.11 -3.92 -14.04
N THR A 121 -2.43 -4.81 -14.97
CA THR A 121 -1.47 -5.26 -16.00
C THR A 121 -1.05 -4.13 -16.96
N SER A 122 -1.91 -3.13 -17.17
CA SER A 122 -1.66 -2.03 -18.10
C SER A 122 -0.55 -1.07 -17.66
N CYS A 123 -0.27 -0.96 -16.35
CA CYS A 123 0.80 -0.10 -15.85
C CYS A 123 2.11 -0.82 -15.54
N ALA A 124 2.21 -2.12 -15.85
CA ALA A 124 3.38 -2.93 -15.49
C ALA A 124 4.71 -2.35 -16.01
N GLN A 125 4.66 -1.69 -17.19
CA GLN A 125 5.83 -1.05 -17.82
C GLN A 125 5.74 0.49 -17.80
N ASP A 126 4.69 1.06 -17.21
CA ASP A 126 4.46 2.50 -17.19
C ASP A 126 5.17 3.17 -16.01
N LYS A 127 6.39 3.65 -16.25
CA LYS A 127 7.20 4.36 -15.25
C LYS A 127 6.61 5.71 -14.82
N ALA A 128 5.62 6.26 -15.53
CA ALA A 128 4.92 7.46 -15.08
C ALA A 128 3.91 7.15 -13.95
N ARG A 129 3.64 5.86 -13.69
CA ARG A 129 2.75 5.36 -12.63
C ARG A 129 3.52 4.50 -11.64
N PRO A 130 4.37 5.09 -10.77
CA PRO A 130 5.23 4.32 -9.88
C PRO A 130 4.47 3.57 -8.78
N THR A 131 3.26 4.00 -8.41
CA THR A 131 2.42 3.33 -7.41
C THR A 131 1.46 2.29 -7.99
N CYS A 132 1.76 1.80 -9.20
CA CYS A 132 0.99 0.82 -9.95
C CYS A 132 0.66 -0.42 -9.09
N ASN A 133 -0.59 -0.90 -9.15
CA ASN A 133 -0.96 -2.20 -8.56
C ASN A 133 -0.64 -3.34 -9.55
N GLY A 134 0.61 -3.35 -10.01
CA GLY A 134 1.05 -4.18 -11.12
C GLY A 134 1.21 -5.66 -10.77
N PRO A 135 1.16 -6.56 -11.78
CA PRO A 135 1.18 -8.00 -11.57
C PRO A 135 2.42 -8.45 -10.81
N LEU A 136 2.22 -9.32 -9.83
CA LEU A 136 3.30 -9.88 -9.03
C LEU A 136 4.18 -10.81 -9.88
N PRO A 137 5.49 -10.86 -9.60
CA PRO A 137 6.43 -11.71 -10.35
C PRO A 137 6.23 -13.22 -10.09
N GLY A 138 5.48 -13.59 -9.06
CA GLY A 138 5.20 -14.97 -8.69
C GLY A 138 4.16 -15.08 -7.57
N PRO A 139 3.90 -16.29 -7.04
CA PRO A 139 2.92 -16.50 -5.98
C PRO A 139 3.39 -16.08 -4.57
N GLY A 140 4.66 -15.70 -4.40
CA GLY A 140 5.21 -15.23 -3.12
C GLY A 140 6.29 -16.14 -2.52
N PRO A 141 6.57 -16.04 -1.20
CA PRO A 141 5.75 -15.38 -0.18
C PRO A 141 5.87 -13.85 -0.13
N TYR A 142 4.75 -13.18 0.15
CA TYR A 142 4.64 -11.73 0.35
C TYR A 142 4.13 -11.39 1.75
N ARG A 143 4.40 -10.17 2.20
CA ARG A 143 3.93 -9.59 3.46
C ARG A 143 3.51 -8.14 3.30
#